data_AF-Q2QCW0-F1
#
_entry.id   AF-Q2QCW0-F1
#
_cell.length_a   1.000
_cell.length_b   1.000
_cell.length_c   1.000
_cell.angle_alpha   90.00
_cell.angle_beta   90.00
_cell.angle_gamma   90.00
#
_symmetry.space_group_name_H-M   'P 1'
#
loop_
_entity.id
_entity.type
_entity.pdbx_description
1 polymer ?
#
loop_
_entity_poly.entity_id
_entity_poly.type
_entity_poly.pdbx_seq_one_letter_code
_entity_poly.pdbx_strand_id
1 'polypeptide(L)'
;AALLAVAPVAATAMPVNADTTATATATTTNKPTVDLSGAGSVSESKDTVKVTPSFTLNSATKSTPATLKGSIEASLNGTSVTADIADVAKDVTLKDDGGKTVYSYNEGEKKVDNNLSAVEAGKEYTMTLSGVGFSFGKANAGKTLTFKLPKNVKVNDTSNDVKVSLDQYGNATNLKFVISNIKAYDSANTNAVSFYDAKSGLVATQGSYMTLADENGNLNVNTLLKALNDKYEAMQFRNGNFATVTPSTTADDVKAELEKAGIKVSDDGSFEAPDTFTVTLNAKSDVNGKTGSLPVVVTVPNGKSTVVPSVAKTIMHNAYYYDKNAKRVGTDKVTRYNTVTVAMNTTKLANGVSYYEVIENGKATGKYINADNIDGTKRTLKHNAYVYKTSKKRANKVVLKKGTEVTTYGGSYKFKNGKKYYKIGADTKKTYVRVEN
;
A
#
# COMPACT_ATOMS: atom_id res chain seq x y z
N ALA A 1 19.90 -30.48 45.38
CA ALA A 1 20.06 -29.04 45.64
C ALA A 1 20.36 -28.33 44.33
N ALA A 2 19.44 -27.49 43.87
CA ALA A 2 19.65 -26.27 43.09
C ALA A 2 18.26 -25.79 42.65
N LEU A 3 17.55 -25.15 43.59
CA LEU A 3 16.35 -24.38 43.31
C LEU A 3 16.77 -23.19 42.45
N LEU A 4 16.46 -23.20 41.15
CA LEU A 4 16.64 -22.02 40.31
C LEU A 4 15.47 -21.07 40.60
N ALA A 5 15.69 -20.15 41.53
CA ALA A 5 14.78 -19.06 41.83
C ALA A 5 14.71 -18.11 40.62
N VAL A 6 13.59 -18.13 39.90
CA VAL A 6 13.28 -17.11 38.89
C VAL A 6 12.79 -15.87 39.63
N ALA A 7 13.56 -14.79 39.55
CA ALA A 7 13.22 -13.51 40.15
C ALA A 7 11.93 -12.92 39.53
N PRO A 8 11.06 -12.26 40.32
CA PRO A 8 9.91 -11.55 39.77
C PRO A 8 10.40 -10.39 38.89
N VAL A 9 9.96 -10.37 37.63
CA VAL A 9 10.15 -9.24 36.72
C VAL A 9 9.36 -8.05 37.27
N ALA A 10 10.06 -7.01 37.70
CA ALA A 10 9.44 -5.77 38.15
C ALA A 10 8.58 -5.17 37.04
N ALA A 11 7.30 -4.98 37.32
CA ALA A 11 6.37 -4.27 36.47
C ALA A 11 6.84 -2.82 36.30
N THR A 12 7.21 -2.44 35.07
CA THR A 12 7.31 -1.03 34.71
C THR A 12 5.90 -0.50 34.52
N ALA A 13 5.33 0.04 35.61
CA ALA A 13 4.40 1.15 35.48
C ALA A 13 5.06 2.23 34.60
N MET A 14 4.24 3.01 33.88
CA MET A 14 4.69 4.09 32.98
C MET A 14 5.93 4.79 33.55
N PRO A 15 7.03 4.96 32.77
CA PRO A 15 8.20 5.62 33.28
C PRO A 15 7.80 7.03 33.72
N VAL A 16 7.89 7.27 35.03
CA VAL A 16 7.97 8.63 35.56
C VAL A 16 9.36 9.10 35.16
N ASN A 17 9.44 9.98 34.17
CA ASN A 17 10.72 10.50 33.72
C ASN A 17 11.31 11.32 34.87
N ALA A 18 12.21 10.69 35.64
CA ALA A 18 13.05 11.37 36.61
C ALA A 18 14.05 12.22 35.81
N ASP A 19 13.88 13.53 35.93
CA ASP A 19 14.64 14.60 35.31
C ASP A 19 16.16 14.37 35.42
N THR A 20 16.83 14.12 34.28
CA THR A 20 18.28 14.24 34.17
C THR A 20 18.61 15.66 33.72
N THR A 21 19.07 16.44 34.69
CA THR A 21 19.59 17.80 34.55
C THR A 21 20.66 17.90 33.48
N ALA A 22 20.38 18.70 32.44
CA ALA A 22 21.37 19.32 31.58
C ALA A 22 21.02 20.80 31.40
N THR A 23 21.92 21.65 31.88
CA THR A 23 21.79 23.10 31.97
C THR A 23 21.77 23.75 30.58
N ALA A 24 20.64 24.34 30.20
CA ALA A 24 20.57 25.36 29.14
C ALA A 24 19.54 26.43 29.53
N THR A 25 20.02 27.67 29.61
CA THR A 25 19.30 28.81 30.20
C THR A 25 18.32 29.45 29.22
N ALA A 26 17.03 29.30 29.54
CA ALA A 26 15.83 30.14 29.29
C ALA A 26 15.54 30.66 27.85
N THR A 27 14.40 30.24 27.27
CA THR A 27 13.12 30.98 27.44
C THR A 27 11.91 30.04 27.62
N THR A 28 11.49 29.89 28.88
CA THR A 28 10.11 29.74 29.39
C THR A 28 9.04 28.97 28.56
N THR A 29 8.88 27.67 28.88
CA THR A 29 7.66 27.08 29.47
C THR A 29 6.30 27.17 28.75
N ASN A 30 6.19 26.89 27.45
CA ASN A 30 4.91 26.53 26.80
C ASN A 30 5.09 25.95 25.38
N LYS A 31 6.09 25.09 25.15
CA LYS A 31 6.17 24.37 23.86
C LYS A 31 5.34 23.10 23.94
N PRO A 32 4.23 22.98 23.18
CA PRO A 32 3.47 21.75 23.14
C PRO A 32 4.34 20.58 22.66
N THR A 33 4.06 19.39 23.17
CA THR A 33 4.85 18.18 22.91
C THR A 33 4.57 17.56 21.55
N VAL A 34 3.42 17.84 20.94
CA VAL A 34 3.18 17.52 19.52
C VAL A 34 3.60 18.72 18.66
N ASP A 35 4.74 18.61 17.97
CA ASP A 35 5.33 19.70 17.19
C ASP A 35 5.26 19.47 15.67
N LEU A 36 4.30 20.12 15.02
CA LEU A 36 4.09 20.15 13.58
C LEU A 36 4.63 21.44 12.93
N SER A 37 5.53 22.18 13.57
CA SER A 37 6.09 23.41 13.00
C SER A 37 6.82 23.21 11.67
N GLY A 38 7.29 21.98 11.38
CA GLY A 38 7.88 21.58 10.11
C GLY A 38 6.88 21.24 8.99
N ALA A 39 5.57 21.27 9.24
CA ALA A 39 4.54 20.92 8.26
C ALA A 39 4.22 22.03 7.24
N GLY A 40 4.83 23.21 7.39
CA GLY A 40 4.62 24.36 6.51
C GLY A 40 3.39 25.21 6.86
N SER A 41 3.15 26.24 6.06
CA SER A 41 2.02 27.16 6.25
C SER A 41 0.70 26.55 5.77
N VAL A 42 -0.35 26.77 6.54
CA VAL A 42 -1.70 26.28 6.23
C VAL A 42 -2.57 27.33 5.54
N SER A 43 -3.46 26.86 4.68
CA SER A 43 -4.58 27.60 4.10
C SER A 43 -5.89 27.20 4.78
N GLU A 44 -6.66 28.19 5.26
CA GLU A 44 -7.87 28.00 6.10
C GLU A 44 -8.99 27.18 5.45
N SER A 45 -8.93 26.90 4.15
CA SER A 45 -9.98 26.18 3.40
C SER A 45 -9.55 24.84 2.80
N LYS A 46 -8.26 24.48 2.88
CA LYS A 46 -7.72 23.28 2.21
C LYS A 46 -7.01 22.32 3.15
N ASP A 47 -6.29 22.86 4.13
CA ASP A 47 -5.41 22.04 4.94
C ASP A 47 -6.12 21.63 6.23
N THR A 48 -6.15 20.33 6.48
CA THR A 48 -6.76 19.75 7.68
C THR A 48 -5.74 18.94 8.45
N VAL A 49 -5.89 18.89 9.77
CA VAL A 49 -5.01 18.12 10.65
C VAL A 49 -5.69 16.80 10.96
N LYS A 50 -5.13 15.68 10.50
CA LYS A 50 -5.63 14.35 10.91
C LYS A 50 -5.02 14.00 12.25
N VAL A 51 -5.85 13.78 13.28
CA VAL A 51 -5.40 13.40 14.62
C VAL A 51 -5.88 12.00 14.93
N THR A 52 -4.96 11.07 15.22
CA THR A 52 -5.27 9.66 15.44
C THR A 52 -4.67 9.21 16.77
N PRO A 53 -5.45 9.23 17.86
CA PRO A 53 -5.05 8.60 19.12
C PRO A 53 -5.02 7.08 18.98
N SER A 54 -4.03 6.43 19.61
CA SER A 54 -3.88 4.97 19.64
C SER A 54 -3.64 4.51 21.07
N PHE A 55 -4.39 3.50 21.50
CA PHE A 55 -4.35 3.00 22.88
C PHE A 55 -4.36 1.49 22.94
N THR A 56 -3.57 0.95 23.87
CA THR A 56 -3.60 -0.45 24.26
C THR A 56 -3.81 -0.52 25.76
N LEU A 57 -4.92 -1.14 26.15
CA LEU A 57 -5.25 -1.45 27.53
C LEU A 57 -5.26 -2.97 27.66
N ASN A 58 -4.42 -3.51 28.54
CA ASN A 58 -4.42 -4.93 28.87
C ASN A 58 -5.05 -5.14 30.24
N SER A 59 -5.94 -6.12 30.37
CA SER A 59 -6.53 -6.50 31.65
C SER A 59 -5.51 -7.21 32.55
N ALA A 60 -5.77 -7.18 33.85
CA ALA A 60 -4.96 -7.94 34.79
C ALA A 60 -5.25 -9.44 34.65
N THR A 61 -4.23 -10.27 34.87
CA THR A 61 -4.36 -11.72 35.04
C THR A 61 -3.80 -12.13 36.40
N LYS A 62 -3.93 -13.40 36.78
CA LYS A 62 -3.34 -13.91 38.04
C LYS A 62 -1.83 -13.68 38.14
N SER A 63 -1.12 -13.53 37.02
CA SER A 63 0.34 -13.42 36.96
C SER A 63 0.87 -12.14 36.30
N THR A 64 0.02 -11.32 35.67
CA THR A 64 0.43 -10.08 34.98
C THR A 64 -0.48 -8.91 35.36
N PRO A 65 0.08 -7.80 35.87
CA PRO A 65 -0.70 -6.58 36.09
C PRO A 65 -1.27 -6.04 34.78
N ALA A 66 -2.39 -5.32 34.88
CA ALA A 66 -2.92 -4.54 33.77
C ALA A 66 -1.93 -3.45 33.34
N THR A 67 -1.91 -3.15 32.04
CA THR A 67 -1.02 -2.12 31.47
C THR A 67 -1.80 -1.19 30.57
N LEU A 68 -1.55 0.11 30.69
CA LEU A 68 -2.06 1.14 29.79
C LEU A 68 -0.89 1.74 29.00
N LYS A 69 -1.02 1.76 27.67
CA LYS A 69 -0.10 2.46 26.76
C LYS A 69 -0.90 3.23 25.73
N GLY A 70 -0.38 4.36 25.27
CA GLY A 70 -0.96 5.04 24.12
C GLY A 70 -0.12 6.20 23.62
N SER A 71 -0.43 6.59 22.39
CA SER A 71 0.17 7.73 21.69
C SER A 71 -0.89 8.55 20.96
N ILE A 72 -0.57 9.81 20.66
CA ILE A 72 -1.33 10.66 19.74
C ILE A 72 -0.45 10.90 18.51
N GLU A 73 -0.96 10.50 17.34
CA GLU A 73 -0.38 10.90 16.05
C GLU A 73 -1.16 12.08 15.48
N ALA A 74 -0.46 13.08 14.96
CA ALA A 74 -1.05 14.15 14.17
C ALA A 74 -0.32 14.33 12.85
N SER A 75 -1.08 14.56 11.78
CA SER A 75 -0.56 14.73 10.42
C SER A 75 -1.14 15.97 9.77
N LEU A 76 -0.26 16.74 9.12
CA LEU A 76 -0.57 17.93 8.35
C LEU A 76 0.36 17.99 7.13
N ASN A 77 -0.19 18.19 5.94
CA ASN A 77 0.57 18.36 4.68
C ASN A 77 1.61 17.24 4.41
N GLY A 78 1.32 16.01 4.81
CA GLY A 78 2.21 14.86 4.65
C GLY A 78 3.30 14.73 5.71
N THR A 79 3.42 15.69 6.63
CA THR A 79 4.26 15.58 7.83
C THR A 79 3.44 14.97 8.96
N SER A 80 3.94 13.91 9.59
CA SER A 80 3.32 13.26 10.74
C SER A 80 4.25 13.28 11.95
N VAL A 81 3.66 13.46 13.13
CA VAL A 81 4.36 13.43 14.43
C VAL A 81 3.55 12.57 15.40
N THR A 82 4.24 11.69 16.11
CA THR A 82 3.67 10.81 17.14
C THR A 82 4.29 11.13 18.48
N ALA A 83 3.49 11.24 19.52
CA ALA A 83 3.95 11.47 20.89
C ALA A 83 3.18 10.60 21.89
N ASP A 84 3.85 10.12 22.93
CA ASP A 84 3.26 9.26 23.96
C ASP A 84 2.30 10.06 24.86
N ILE A 85 1.18 9.43 25.28
CA ILE A 85 0.17 10.09 26.14
C ILE A 85 0.79 10.60 27.45
N ALA A 86 1.77 9.88 27.98
CA ALA A 86 2.50 10.25 29.19
C ALA A 86 3.15 11.65 29.08
N ASP A 87 3.57 12.02 27.88
CA ASP A 87 4.30 13.26 27.62
C ASP A 87 3.38 14.38 27.10
N VAL A 88 2.23 14.03 26.51
CA VAL A 88 1.34 15.03 25.88
C VAL A 88 0.20 15.51 26.76
N ALA A 89 -0.25 14.72 27.72
CA ALA A 89 -1.39 15.07 28.57
C ALA A 89 -0.91 15.47 29.96
N LYS A 90 -1.45 16.59 30.47
CA LYS A 90 -1.21 17.03 31.86
C LYS A 90 -2.01 16.19 32.84
N ASP A 91 -3.29 15.97 32.51
CA ASP A 91 -4.15 15.10 33.31
C ASP A 91 -4.68 13.95 32.45
N VAL A 92 -4.76 12.78 33.05
CA VAL A 92 -5.29 11.57 32.43
C VAL A 92 -6.33 10.97 33.36
N THR A 93 -7.46 10.54 32.82
CA THR A 93 -8.46 9.78 33.57
C THR A 93 -9.03 8.68 32.69
N LEU A 94 -9.04 7.45 33.19
CA LEU A 94 -9.64 6.28 32.56
C LEU A 94 -10.81 5.81 33.43
N LYS A 95 -11.99 5.71 32.83
CA LYS A 95 -13.22 5.26 33.48
C LYS A 95 -13.79 4.04 32.79
N ASP A 96 -14.40 3.15 33.57
CA ASP A 96 -15.27 2.10 33.03
C ASP A 96 -16.62 2.67 32.56
N ASP A 97 -17.43 1.82 31.94
CA ASP A 97 -18.77 2.18 31.46
C ASP A 97 -19.74 2.62 32.57
N GLY A 98 -19.47 2.23 33.82
CA GLY A 98 -20.21 2.67 35.01
C GLY A 98 -19.77 4.05 35.53
N GLY A 99 -18.77 4.67 34.90
CA GLY A 99 -18.21 5.96 35.29
C GLY A 99 -17.22 5.89 36.46
N LYS A 100 -16.85 4.70 36.92
CA LYS A 100 -15.85 4.50 37.97
C LYS A 100 -14.46 4.70 37.39
N THR A 101 -13.65 5.50 38.07
CA THR A 101 -12.24 5.71 37.71
C THR A 101 -11.41 4.47 38.03
N VAL A 102 -10.75 3.93 37.01
CA VAL A 102 -9.81 2.81 37.14
C VAL A 102 -8.35 3.27 37.04
N TYR A 103 -8.10 4.45 36.48
CA TYR A 103 -6.79 5.09 36.50
C TYR A 103 -6.95 6.61 36.41
N SER A 104 -6.16 7.36 37.16
CA SER A 104 -6.00 8.79 36.93
C SER A 104 -4.61 9.28 37.29
N TYR A 105 -4.14 10.27 36.55
CA TYR A 105 -2.97 11.07 36.86
C TYR A 105 -3.36 12.55 36.79
N ASN A 106 -2.93 13.33 37.78
CA ASN A 106 -3.10 14.78 37.79
C ASN A 106 -1.72 15.46 37.96
N GLU A 107 -1.34 16.32 37.02
CA GLU A 107 -0.03 17.00 37.04
C GLU A 107 0.05 18.02 38.17
N GLY A 108 -1.04 18.77 38.42
CA GLY A 108 -1.08 19.83 39.43
C GLY A 108 -0.90 19.30 40.85
N GLU A 109 -1.50 18.16 41.16
CA GLU A 109 -1.39 17.48 42.46
C GLU A 109 -0.21 16.49 42.52
N LYS A 110 0.40 16.18 41.37
CA LYS A 110 1.38 15.08 41.21
C LYS A 110 0.86 13.75 41.79
N LYS A 111 -0.43 13.48 41.61
CA LYS A 111 -1.12 12.34 42.22
C LYS A 111 -1.50 11.31 41.17
N VAL A 112 -1.24 10.04 41.49
CA VAL A 112 -1.68 8.87 40.71
C VAL A 112 -2.69 8.09 41.54
N ASP A 113 -3.82 7.76 40.93
CA ASP A 113 -4.76 6.74 41.42
C ASP A 113 -4.76 5.59 40.41
N ASN A 114 -4.32 4.41 40.81
CA ASN A 114 -4.11 3.28 39.93
C ASN A 114 -4.88 2.05 40.42
N ASN A 115 -6.07 1.86 39.87
CA ASN A 115 -6.94 0.71 40.08
C ASN A 115 -7.03 -0.14 38.81
N LEU A 116 -5.95 -0.18 37.99
CA LEU A 116 -5.94 -0.94 36.74
C LEU A 116 -6.13 -2.46 36.98
N SER A 117 -5.90 -2.96 38.19
CA SER A 117 -6.26 -4.33 38.57
C SER A 117 -7.76 -4.64 38.44
N ALA A 118 -8.63 -3.63 38.41
CA ALA A 118 -10.06 -3.77 38.18
C ALA A 118 -10.44 -3.79 36.68
N VAL A 119 -9.46 -3.71 35.77
CA VAL A 119 -9.71 -3.77 34.34
C VAL A 119 -10.02 -5.20 33.90
N GLU A 120 -11.15 -5.36 33.22
CA GLU A 120 -11.65 -6.65 32.74
C GLU A 120 -11.55 -6.74 31.21
N ALA A 121 -11.06 -7.88 30.70
CA ALA A 121 -10.96 -8.11 29.26
C ALA A 121 -12.34 -8.07 28.59
N GLY A 122 -12.39 -7.49 27.38
CA GLY A 122 -13.61 -7.35 26.60
C GLY A 122 -14.56 -6.23 27.05
N LYS A 123 -14.25 -5.54 28.16
CA LYS A 123 -14.97 -4.32 28.56
C LYS A 123 -14.44 -3.10 27.84
N GLU A 124 -15.30 -2.09 27.71
CA GLU A 124 -14.97 -0.80 27.15
C GLU A 124 -14.69 0.21 28.27
N TYR A 125 -13.83 1.17 27.93
CA TYR A 125 -13.41 2.23 28.83
C TYR A 125 -13.38 3.55 28.07
N THR A 126 -13.59 4.64 28.81
CA THR A 126 -13.46 6.00 28.29
C THR A 126 -12.25 6.67 28.91
N MET A 127 -11.37 7.19 28.08
CA MET A 127 -10.21 7.98 28.52
C MET A 127 -10.41 9.46 28.24
N THR A 128 -10.12 10.28 29.23
CA THR A 128 -10.03 11.74 29.12
C THR A 128 -8.59 12.16 29.29
N LEU A 129 -8.07 12.94 28.35
CA LEU A 129 -6.78 13.59 28.40
C LEU A 129 -7.00 15.10 28.42
N SER A 130 -6.41 15.79 29.38
CA SER A 130 -6.51 17.24 29.49
C SER A 130 -5.13 17.88 29.38
N GLY A 131 -5.10 19.15 28.95
CA GLY A 131 -3.85 19.89 28.82
C GLY A 131 -3.08 19.58 27.53
N VAL A 132 -3.65 18.82 26.59
CA VAL A 132 -2.98 18.45 25.34
C VAL A 132 -2.74 19.69 24.48
N GLY A 133 -1.57 19.79 23.85
CA GLY A 133 -1.25 20.89 22.96
C GLY A 133 -0.51 20.47 21.70
N PHE A 134 -0.61 21.32 20.68
CA PHE A 134 0.04 21.17 19.38
C PHE A 134 0.73 22.46 18.98
N SER A 135 1.95 22.39 18.47
CA SER A 135 2.63 23.52 17.84
C SER A 135 2.57 23.40 16.33
N PHE A 136 2.11 24.43 15.63
CA PHE A 136 2.11 24.51 14.17
C PHE A 136 3.09 25.57 13.64
N GLY A 137 3.87 26.17 14.54
CA GLY A 137 4.86 27.18 14.24
C GLY A 137 4.28 28.57 13.92
N LYS A 138 5.13 29.59 14.07
CA LYS A 138 4.76 31.00 13.94
C LYS A 138 4.14 31.38 12.59
N ALA A 139 4.47 30.65 11.52
CA ALA A 139 3.87 30.87 10.20
C ALA A 139 2.34 30.61 10.16
N ASN A 140 1.82 29.94 11.19
CA ASN A 140 0.40 29.64 11.36
C ASN A 140 -0.23 30.41 12.54
N ALA A 141 0.47 31.39 13.12
CA ALA A 141 -0.04 32.21 14.21
C ALA A 141 -1.39 32.87 13.88
N GLY A 142 -2.32 32.84 14.83
CA GLY A 142 -3.65 33.44 14.72
C GLY A 142 -4.63 32.75 13.76
N LYS A 143 -4.20 31.70 13.05
CA LYS A 143 -5.08 30.95 12.13
C LYS A 143 -6.00 30.00 12.88
N THR A 144 -7.04 29.54 12.19
CA THR A 144 -7.89 28.44 12.66
C THR A 144 -7.66 27.20 11.81
N LEU A 145 -7.43 26.06 12.46
CA LEU A 145 -7.26 24.75 11.84
C LEU A 145 -8.48 23.88 12.05
N THR A 146 -8.76 22.99 11.10
CA THR A 146 -9.79 21.95 11.27
C THR A 146 -9.13 20.62 11.56
N PHE A 147 -9.40 20.06 12.73
CA PHE A 147 -8.95 18.75 13.15
C PHE A 147 -9.97 17.71 12.69
N LYS A 148 -9.49 16.73 11.91
CA LYS A 148 -10.23 15.54 11.50
C LYS A 148 -10.00 14.44 12.53
N LEU A 149 -11.06 14.08 13.25
CA LEU A 149 -11.03 13.11 14.35
C LEU A 149 -11.70 11.78 13.96
N PRO A 150 -11.24 10.64 14.51
CA PRO A 150 -11.97 9.39 14.49
C PRO A 150 -13.33 9.52 15.18
N LYS A 151 -14.30 8.67 14.79
CA LYS A 151 -15.68 8.71 15.32
C LYS A 151 -15.77 8.57 16.84
N ASN A 152 -14.84 7.84 17.46
CA ASN A 152 -14.81 7.60 18.90
C ASN A 152 -14.03 8.66 19.69
N VAL A 153 -13.59 9.74 19.04
CA VAL A 153 -12.78 10.80 19.66
C VAL A 153 -13.53 12.13 19.63
N LYS A 154 -13.48 12.84 20.75
CA LYS A 154 -13.92 14.22 20.88
C LYS A 154 -12.78 15.11 21.34
N VAL A 155 -12.76 16.35 20.85
CA VAL A 155 -11.88 17.41 21.35
C VAL A 155 -12.76 18.56 21.84
N ASN A 156 -12.58 18.96 23.10
CA ASN A 156 -13.41 19.97 23.76
C ASN A 156 -14.91 19.69 23.57
N ASP A 157 -15.28 18.42 23.79
CA ASP A 157 -16.63 17.87 23.66
C ASP A 157 -17.26 17.92 22.24
N THR A 158 -16.48 18.33 21.22
CA THR A 158 -16.87 18.35 19.81
C THR A 158 -16.29 17.13 19.06
N SER A 159 -17.07 16.54 18.14
CA SER A 159 -16.68 15.36 17.34
C SER A 159 -16.47 15.68 15.85
N ASN A 160 -15.89 14.73 15.10
CA ASN A 160 -15.64 14.79 13.67
C ASN A 160 -14.65 15.89 13.25
N ASP A 161 -15.16 17.06 12.93
CA ASP A 161 -14.41 18.20 12.41
C ASP A 161 -14.38 19.29 13.48
N VAL A 162 -13.26 19.41 14.18
CA VAL A 162 -13.12 20.37 15.29
C VAL A 162 -12.28 21.56 14.84
N LYS A 163 -12.85 22.76 14.89
CA LYS A 163 -12.13 24.00 14.63
C LYS A 163 -11.31 24.40 15.86
N VAL A 164 -10.01 24.60 15.67
CA VAL A 164 -9.06 24.96 16.72
C VAL A 164 -8.32 26.22 16.31
N SER A 165 -8.48 27.29 17.09
CA SER A 165 -7.77 28.54 16.88
C SER A 165 -6.37 28.48 17.51
N LEU A 166 -5.40 29.06 16.80
CA LEU A 166 -4.00 29.11 17.21
C LEU A 166 -3.66 30.45 17.86
N ASP A 167 -2.77 30.41 18.85
CA ASP A 167 -2.27 31.61 19.51
C ASP A 167 -1.30 32.41 18.59
N GLN A 168 -0.75 33.50 19.14
CA GLN A 168 0.21 34.37 18.44
C GLN A 168 1.55 33.71 18.07
N TYR A 169 1.80 32.48 18.53
CA TYR A 169 2.97 31.68 18.23
C TYR A 169 2.63 30.48 17.32
N GLY A 170 1.35 30.29 16.98
CA GLY A 170 0.89 29.15 16.19
C GLY A 170 0.66 27.89 17.01
N ASN A 171 0.41 28.01 18.31
CA ASN A 171 0.12 26.87 19.18
C ASN A 171 -1.38 26.74 19.47
N ALA A 172 -1.84 25.49 19.56
CA ALA A 172 -3.06 25.11 20.26
C ALA A 172 -2.68 24.52 21.62
N THR A 173 -3.31 24.96 22.70
CA THR A 173 -3.01 24.48 24.06
C THR A 173 -4.28 24.15 24.82
N ASN A 174 -4.12 23.39 25.91
CA ASN A 174 -5.19 23.05 26.84
C ASN A 174 -6.40 22.36 26.21
N LEU A 175 -6.15 21.52 25.20
CA LEU A 175 -7.19 20.72 24.57
C LEU A 175 -7.55 19.52 25.46
N LYS A 176 -8.85 19.24 25.53
CA LYS A 176 -9.42 18.08 26.22
C LYS A 176 -9.81 17.03 25.18
N PHE A 177 -9.11 15.90 25.16
CA PHE A 177 -9.48 14.74 24.34
C PHE A 177 -10.31 13.77 25.17
N VAL A 178 -11.44 13.32 24.62
CA VAL A 178 -12.23 12.21 25.16
C VAL A 178 -12.24 11.11 24.13
N ILE A 179 -11.71 9.94 24.49
CA ILE A 179 -11.62 8.75 23.64
C ILE A 179 -12.52 7.68 24.25
N SER A 180 -13.59 7.35 23.54
CA SER A 180 -14.55 6.32 23.93
C SER A 180 -14.22 4.97 23.30
N ASN A 181 -14.85 3.93 23.83
CA ASN A 181 -14.80 2.55 23.31
C ASN A 181 -13.38 1.96 23.29
N ILE A 182 -12.58 2.28 24.31
CA ILE A 182 -11.25 1.67 24.49
C ILE A 182 -11.45 0.27 25.04
N LYS A 183 -11.26 -0.75 24.20
CA LYS A 183 -11.35 -2.15 24.63
C LYS A 183 -10.11 -2.59 25.41
N ALA A 184 -10.34 -3.25 26.54
CA ALA A 184 -9.29 -3.94 27.29
C ALA A 184 -9.08 -5.37 26.76
N TYR A 185 -7.81 -5.78 26.62
CA TYR A 185 -7.44 -7.09 26.09
C TYR A 185 -6.78 -8.00 27.13
N ASP A 186 -7.12 -9.29 27.09
CA ASP A 186 -6.44 -10.36 27.81
C ASP A 186 -5.13 -10.72 27.10
N SER A 187 -4.02 -10.22 27.64
CA SER A 187 -2.68 -10.48 27.12
C SER A 187 -2.19 -11.93 27.33
N ALA A 188 -2.78 -12.69 28.25
CA ALA A 188 -2.42 -14.10 28.46
C ALA A 188 -3.06 -15.02 27.42
N ASN A 189 -4.17 -14.61 26.81
CA ASN A 189 -4.78 -15.35 25.72
C ASN A 189 -3.98 -15.16 24.43
N THR A 190 -3.26 -16.20 24.02
CA THR A 190 -2.43 -16.18 22.80
C THR A 190 -3.10 -16.80 21.58
N ASN A 191 -4.39 -17.17 21.66
CA ASN A 191 -5.09 -17.85 20.56
C ASN A 191 -5.22 -16.95 19.33
N ALA A 192 -4.93 -17.49 18.15
CA ALA A 192 -5.01 -16.76 16.89
C ALA A 192 -6.47 -16.59 16.43
N VAL A 193 -6.70 -15.57 15.61
CA VAL A 193 -7.91 -15.42 14.81
C VAL A 193 -7.65 -16.09 13.46
N SER A 194 -8.56 -16.94 13.00
CA SER A 194 -8.47 -17.62 11.70
C SER A 194 -9.79 -17.54 10.97
N PHE A 195 -9.74 -17.47 9.65
CA PHE A 195 -10.94 -17.52 8.82
C PHE A 195 -11.27 -18.95 8.42
N TYR A 196 -12.56 -19.23 8.29
CA TYR A 196 -13.11 -20.51 7.88
C TYR A 196 -14.08 -20.27 6.72
N ASP A 197 -14.09 -21.16 5.74
CA ASP A 197 -15.16 -21.16 4.75
C ASP A 197 -16.43 -21.72 5.41
N ALA A 198 -17.48 -20.89 5.50
CA ALA A 198 -18.68 -21.18 6.28
C ALA A 198 -19.43 -22.43 5.81
N LYS A 199 -19.22 -22.84 4.55
CA LYS A 199 -19.88 -24.02 3.97
C LYS A 199 -19.11 -25.31 4.25
N SER A 200 -17.80 -25.29 4.09
CA SER A 200 -16.95 -26.47 4.28
C SER A 200 -16.49 -26.66 5.72
N GLY A 201 -16.49 -25.60 6.53
CA GLY A 201 -15.93 -25.59 7.88
C GLY A 201 -14.40 -25.70 7.90
N LEU A 202 -13.73 -25.61 6.75
CA LEU A 202 -12.28 -25.68 6.65
C LEU A 202 -11.64 -24.31 6.87
N VAL A 203 -10.47 -24.31 7.52
CA VAL A 203 -9.65 -23.10 7.66
C VAL A 203 -9.28 -22.58 6.27
N ALA A 204 -9.59 -21.31 6.02
CA ALA A 204 -9.24 -20.60 4.81
C ALA A 204 -7.96 -19.78 5.06
N THR A 205 -6.86 -20.14 4.41
CA THR A 205 -5.63 -19.35 4.38
C THR A 205 -5.54 -18.45 3.15
N GLN A 206 -6.29 -18.80 2.10
CA GLN A 206 -6.55 -17.99 0.90
C GLN A 206 -7.99 -18.26 0.46
N GLY A 207 -8.72 -17.21 0.14
CA GLY A 207 -10.11 -17.29 -0.29
C GLY A 207 -10.23 -17.22 -1.81
N SER A 208 -11.29 -17.83 -2.33
CA SER A 208 -11.78 -17.62 -3.69
C SER A 208 -13.25 -17.22 -3.68
N TYR A 209 -13.63 -16.28 -4.53
CA TYR A 209 -15.03 -15.89 -4.73
C TYR A 209 -15.27 -15.59 -6.20
N MET A 210 -16.36 -16.11 -6.75
CA MET A 210 -16.74 -15.88 -8.15
C MET A 210 -18.09 -15.19 -8.16
N THR A 211 -18.18 -14.10 -8.92
CA THR A 211 -19.43 -13.36 -9.12
C THR A 211 -19.49 -12.82 -10.53
N LEU A 212 -20.68 -12.54 -11.02
CA LEU A 212 -20.86 -11.77 -12.25
C LEU A 212 -20.98 -10.29 -11.90
N ALA A 213 -20.42 -9.44 -12.76
CA ALA A 213 -20.73 -8.02 -12.77
C ALA A 213 -22.15 -7.79 -13.30
N ASP A 214 -22.72 -6.63 -12.97
CA ASP A 214 -24.03 -6.21 -13.47
C ASP A 214 -24.04 -5.97 -15.01
N GLU A 215 -25.18 -5.57 -15.55
CA GLU A 215 -25.36 -5.30 -16.99
C GLU A 215 -24.43 -4.20 -17.52
N ASN A 216 -23.92 -3.33 -16.64
CA ASN A 216 -22.98 -2.26 -16.96
C ASN A 216 -21.51 -2.67 -16.72
N GLY A 217 -21.25 -3.92 -16.32
CA GLY A 217 -19.90 -4.41 -16.01
C GLY A 217 -19.39 -3.98 -14.64
N ASN A 218 -20.27 -3.55 -13.73
CA ASN A 218 -19.89 -3.06 -12.41
C ASN A 218 -20.15 -4.08 -11.29
N LEU A 219 -19.41 -3.89 -10.19
CA LEU A 219 -19.72 -4.45 -8.88
C LEU A 219 -19.85 -3.31 -7.86
N ASN A 220 -20.49 -3.60 -6.72
CA ASN A 220 -20.59 -2.66 -5.61
C ASN A 220 -19.85 -3.19 -4.38
N VAL A 221 -19.02 -2.35 -3.77
CA VAL A 221 -18.17 -2.70 -2.63
C VAL A 221 -18.96 -3.23 -1.44
N ASN A 222 -20.11 -2.63 -1.11
CA ASN A 222 -20.92 -3.07 0.03
C ASN A 222 -21.53 -4.45 -0.21
N THR A 223 -22.05 -4.68 -1.42
CA THR A 223 -22.65 -5.96 -1.80
C THR A 223 -21.60 -7.06 -1.85
N LEU A 224 -20.41 -6.77 -2.41
CA LEU A 224 -19.29 -7.69 -2.45
C LEU A 224 -18.81 -8.03 -1.03
N LEU A 225 -18.54 -7.03 -0.19
CA LEU A 225 -18.07 -7.26 1.18
C LEU A 225 -19.08 -8.09 1.99
N LYS A 226 -20.38 -7.83 1.83
CA LYS A 226 -21.42 -8.66 2.44
C LYS A 226 -21.32 -10.11 1.98
N ALA A 227 -21.25 -10.37 0.67
CA ALA A 227 -21.16 -11.72 0.15
C ALA A 227 -19.87 -12.46 0.60
N LEU A 228 -18.77 -11.73 0.74
CA LEU A 228 -17.52 -12.27 1.27
C LEU A 228 -17.65 -12.64 2.76
N ASN A 229 -18.28 -11.79 3.56
CA ASN A 229 -18.55 -12.07 4.98
C ASN A 229 -19.60 -13.18 5.18
N ASP A 230 -20.53 -13.36 4.24
CA ASP A 230 -21.47 -14.49 4.25
C ASP A 230 -20.74 -15.82 3.92
N LYS A 231 -19.65 -15.76 3.12
CA LYS A 231 -18.87 -16.94 2.73
C LYS A 231 -17.80 -17.32 3.75
N TYR A 232 -17.16 -16.34 4.38
CA TYR A 232 -16.04 -16.55 5.28
C TYR A 232 -16.33 -16.02 6.67
N GLU A 233 -16.14 -16.88 7.66
CA GLU A 233 -16.33 -16.55 9.07
C GLU A 233 -14.99 -16.50 9.79
N ALA A 234 -14.71 -15.41 10.50
CA ALA A 234 -13.56 -15.34 11.38
C ALA A 234 -13.90 -15.96 12.74
N MET A 235 -13.02 -16.83 13.25
CA MET A 235 -13.20 -17.49 14.53
C MET A 235 -11.92 -17.45 15.36
N GLN A 236 -12.09 -17.55 16.66
CA GLN A 236 -11.01 -17.72 17.62
C GLN A 236 -11.41 -18.78 18.64
N PHE A 237 -10.47 -19.66 18.98
CA PHE A 237 -10.64 -20.59 20.09
C PHE A 237 -10.55 -19.84 21.42
N ARG A 238 -11.54 -20.00 22.30
CA ARG A 238 -11.58 -19.36 23.62
C ARG A 238 -12.48 -20.16 24.56
N ASN A 239 -12.04 -20.30 25.81
CA ASN A 239 -12.79 -21.01 26.86
C ASN A 239 -13.25 -22.42 26.44
N GLY A 240 -12.38 -23.16 25.73
CA GLY A 240 -12.68 -24.53 25.31
C GLY A 240 -13.52 -24.67 24.02
N ASN A 241 -14.00 -23.56 23.44
CA ASN A 241 -14.86 -23.57 22.26
C ASN A 241 -14.38 -22.59 21.17
N PHE A 242 -14.79 -22.81 19.93
CA PHE A 242 -14.63 -21.81 18.87
C PHE A 242 -15.76 -20.78 18.96
N ALA A 243 -15.40 -19.50 18.89
CA ALA A 243 -16.38 -18.42 18.90
C ALA A 243 -16.06 -17.36 17.85
N THR A 244 -17.10 -16.87 17.19
CA THR A 244 -17.06 -15.94 16.06
C THR A 244 -16.43 -14.59 16.43
N VAL A 245 -15.51 -14.13 15.60
CA VAL A 245 -14.87 -12.82 15.69
C VAL A 245 -15.48 -11.94 14.60
N THR A 246 -15.97 -10.76 14.97
CA THR A 246 -16.56 -9.83 14.00
C THR A 246 -15.49 -9.39 12.98
N PRO A 247 -15.76 -9.49 11.67
CA PRO A 247 -14.90 -8.91 10.65
C PRO A 247 -14.71 -7.41 10.89
N SER A 248 -13.48 -6.94 10.77
CA SER A 248 -13.10 -5.54 10.93
C SER A 248 -12.90 -4.82 9.60
N THR A 249 -12.90 -5.53 8.46
CA THR A 249 -12.86 -4.90 7.13
C THR A 249 -14.15 -4.13 6.88
N THR A 250 -14.02 -2.85 6.51
CA THR A 250 -15.11 -1.96 6.13
C THR A 250 -15.16 -1.76 4.61
N ALA A 251 -16.26 -1.16 4.11
CA ALA A 251 -16.36 -0.80 2.70
C ALA A 251 -15.27 0.22 2.28
N ASP A 252 -14.90 1.14 3.17
CA ASP A 252 -13.82 2.10 2.91
C ASP A 252 -12.46 1.41 2.78
N ASP A 253 -12.20 0.36 3.56
CA ASP A 253 -10.98 -0.44 3.44
C ASP A 253 -10.90 -1.14 2.08
N VAL A 254 -12.00 -1.75 1.63
CA VAL A 254 -12.08 -2.38 0.30
C VAL A 254 -11.92 -1.35 -0.81
N LYS A 255 -12.57 -0.17 -0.68
CA LYS A 255 -12.40 0.94 -1.62
C LYS A 255 -10.94 1.38 -1.70
N ALA A 256 -10.27 1.56 -0.57
CA ALA A 256 -8.86 1.93 -0.52
C ALA A 256 -7.95 0.86 -1.16
N GLU A 257 -8.24 -0.43 -0.96
CA GLU A 257 -7.51 -1.53 -1.60
C GLU A 257 -7.69 -1.54 -3.12
N LEU A 258 -8.92 -1.33 -3.60
CA LEU A 258 -9.24 -1.21 -5.03
C LEU A 258 -8.57 0.00 -5.68
N GLU A 259 -8.64 1.17 -5.05
CA GLU A 259 -8.02 2.40 -5.54
C GLU A 259 -6.49 2.29 -5.58
N LYS A 260 -5.89 1.62 -4.59
CA LYS A 260 -4.46 1.28 -4.58
C LYS A 260 -4.08 0.34 -5.75
N ALA A 261 -5.00 -0.52 -6.18
CA ALA A 261 -4.85 -1.35 -7.37
C ALA A 261 -5.13 -0.60 -8.69
N GLY A 262 -5.47 0.69 -8.64
CA GLY A 262 -5.78 1.52 -9.80
C GLY A 262 -7.23 1.40 -10.29
N ILE A 263 -8.10 0.73 -9.52
CA ILE A 263 -9.52 0.58 -9.83
C ILE A 263 -10.27 1.74 -9.19
N LYS A 264 -10.94 2.56 -10.00
CA LYS A 264 -11.71 3.70 -9.50
C LYS A 264 -13.04 3.23 -8.93
N VAL A 265 -13.38 3.73 -7.75
CA VAL A 265 -14.65 3.46 -7.08
C VAL A 265 -15.43 4.76 -6.96
N SER A 266 -16.68 4.78 -7.43
CA SER A 266 -17.57 5.92 -7.31
C SER A 266 -18.05 6.14 -5.87
N ASP A 267 -18.71 7.27 -5.63
CA ASP A 267 -19.16 7.67 -4.29
C ASP A 267 -20.26 6.74 -3.73
N ASP A 268 -21.02 6.08 -4.60
CA ASP A 268 -22.01 5.05 -4.26
C ASP A 268 -21.37 3.67 -3.97
N GLY A 269 -20.04 3.55 -4.08
CA GLY A 269 -19.30 2.31 -3.89
C GLY A 269 -19.28 1.38 -5.11
N SER A 270 -19.76 1.83 -6.27
CA SER A 270 -19.72 1.05 -7.51
C SER A 270 -18.36 1.16 -8.22
N PHE A 271 -17.97 0.14 -8.97
CA PHE A 271 -16.72 0.14 -9.76
C PHE A 271 -16.81 -0.80 -10.97
N GLU A 272 -16.15 -0.43 -12.08
CA GLU A 272 -16.00 -1.30 -13.25
C GLU A 272 -15.09 -2.48 -12.87
N ALA A 273 -15.68 -3.68 -12.82
CA ALA A 273 -15.00 -4.83 -12.25
C ALA A 273 -13.98 -5.42 -13.25
N PRO A 274 -12.70 -5.60 -12.85
CA PRO A 274 -11.76 -6.37 -13.65
C PRO A 274 -12.10 -7.85 -13.66
N ASP A 275 -11.58 -8.59 -14.64
CA ASP A 275 -11.70 -10.07 -14.72
C ASP A 275 -11.20 -10.79 -13.45
N THR A 276 -10.23 -10.18 -12.74
CA THR A 276 -9.84 -10.61 -11.39
C THR A 276 -9.26 -9.48 -10.55
N PHE A 277 -9.48 -9.55 -9.23
CA PHE A 277 -8.89 -8.68 -8.23
C PHE A 277 -8.83 -9.39 -6.87
N THR A 278 -8.21 -8.75 -5.86
CA THR A 278 -8.12 -9.30 -4.50
C THR A 278 -8.76 -8.33 -3.51
N VAL A 279 -9.48 -8.89 -2.54
CA VAL A 279 -10.01 -8.17 -1.38
C VAL A 279 -9.51 -8.87 -0.11
N THR A 280 -9.02 -8.11 0.85
CA THR A 280 -8.52 -8.67 2.11
C THR A 280 -9.57 -8.52 3.22
N LEU A 281 -10.09 -9.65 3.70
CA LEU A 281 -10.91 -9.69 4.91
C LEU A 281 -10.00 -9.68 6.14
N ASN A 282 -10.31 -8.82 7.09
CA ASN A 282 -9.61 -8.68 8.36
C ASN A 282 -10.61 -8.90 9.49
N ALA A 283 -10.13 -9.43 10.60
CA ALA A 283 -10.89 -9.55 11.83
C ALA A 283 -9.95 -9.29 13.01
N LYS A 284 -10.49 -8.72 14.08
CA LYS A 284 -9.74 -8.44 15.32
C LYS A 284 -10.49 -9.02 16.51
N SER A 285 -9.80 -9.82 17.31
CA SER A 285 -10.37 -10.37 18.53
C SER A 285 -10.60 -9.27 19.55
N ASP A 286 -11.83 -9.21 20.07
CA ASP A 286 -12.19 -8.37 21.21
C ASP A 286 -11.63 -8.90 22.54
N VAL A 287 -11.09 -10.12 22.56
CA VAL A 287 -10.52 -10.72 23.78
C VAL A 287 -9.06 -10.36 23.91
N ASN A 288 -8.24 -10.60 22.90
CA ASN A 288 -6.78 -10.45 22.99
C ASN A 288 -6.18 -9.46 21.99
N GLY A 289 -7.02 -8.79 21.20
CA GLY A 289 -6.59 -7.79 20.23
C GLY A 289 -5.84 -8.36 19.01
N LYS A 290 -5.63 -9.69 18.95
CA LYS A 290 -4.99 -10.32 17.80
C LYS A 290 -5.86 -10.20 16.56
N THR A 291 -5.20 -9.99 15.43
CA THR A 291 -5.84 -9.89 14.13
C THR A 291 -5.68 -11.18 13.33
N GLY A 292 -6.62 -11.42 12.45
CA GLY A 292 -6.53 -12.41 11.38
C GLY A 292 -6.83 -11.72 10.05
N SER A 293 -6.21 -12.21 8.97
CA SER A 293 -6.41 -11.68 7.62
C SER A 293 -6.57 -12.82 6.63
N LEU A 294 -7.48 -12.66 5.67
CA LEU A 294 -7.75 -13.59 4.58
C LEU A 294 -7.76 -12.82 3.25
N PRO A 295 -6.74 -12.99 2.39
CA PRO A 295 -6.82 -12.50 1.02
C PRO A 295 -7.80 -13.37 0.23
N VAL A 296 -8.78 -12.74 -0.41
CA VAL A 296 -9.78 -13.40 -1.26
C VAL A 296 -9.59 -12.96 -2.71
N VAL A 297 -9.28 -13.92 -3.58
CA VAL A 297 -9.27 -13.69 -5.03
C VAL A 297 -10.69 -13.69 -5.53
N VAL A 298 -11.11 -12.56 -6.09
CA VAL A 298 -12.41 -12.39 -6.75
C VAL A 298 -12.21 -12.59 -8.26
N THR A 299 -12.98 -13.49 -8.84
CA THR A 299 -13.02 -13.74 -10.28
C THR A 299 -14.35 -13.26 -10.84
N VAL A 300 -14.29 -12.45 -11.90
CA VAL A 300 -15.47 -11.87 -12.56
C VAL A 300 -15.45 -12.28 -14.03
N PRO A 301 -16.14 -13.37 -14.41
CA PRO A 301 -16.08 -13.91 -15.76
C PRO A 301 -16.46 -12.92 -16.87
N ASN A 302 -17.39 -12.00 -16.60
CA ASN A 302 -17.81 -10.92 -17.50
C ASN A 302 -17.13 -9.57 -17.19
N GLY A 303 -16.09 -9.57 -16.37
CA GLY A 303 -15.34 -8.38 -15.99
C GLY A 303 -14.46 -7.86 -17.13
N LYS A 304 -14.05 -6.59 -17.01
CA LYS A 304 -13.10 -5.96 -17.92
C LYS A 304 -11.77 -6.71 -17.88
N SER A 305 -11.32 -7.23 -19.03
CA SER A 305 -10.07 -7.98 -19.04
C SER A 305 -8.89 -7.10 -18.63
N THR A 306 -8.10 -7.57 -17.68
CA THR A 306 -6.88 -6.88 -17.22
C THR A 306 -5.66 -7.27 -18.05
N VAL A 307 -5.82 -8.20 -18.98
CA VAL A 307 -4.79 -8.66 -19.89
C VAL A 307 -4.67 -7.70 -21.07
N VAL A 308 -3.49 -7.11 -21.25
CA VAL A 308 -3.17 -6.33 -22.44
C VAL A 308 -3.17 -7.24 -23.67
N PRO A 309 -3.98 -6.96 -24.71
CA PRO A 309 -3.96 -7.72 -25.95
C PRO A 309 -2.54 -7.81 -26.52
N SER A 310 -2.09 -9.01 -26.84
CA SER A 310 -0.72 -9.26 -27.23
C SER A 310 -0.60 -10.39 -28.24
N VAL A 311 0.53 -10.39 -28.95
CA VAL A 311 0.86 -11.37 -29.99
C VAL A 311 2.30 -11.82 -29.82
N ALA A 312 2.54 -13.11 -30.01
CA ALA A 312 3.88 -13.69 -30.05
C ALA A 312 4.53 -13.38 -31.40
N LYS A 313 5.70 -12.73 -31.40
CA LYS A 313 6.48 -12.42 -32.60
C LYS A 313 7.90 -12.97 -32.52
N THR A 314 8.44 -13.41 -33.65
CA THR A 314 9.80 -13.92 -33.75
C THR A 314 10.79 -12.79 -34.04
N ILE A 315 11.87 -12.74 -33.28
CA ILE A 315 12.96 -11.78 -33.49
C ILE A 315 13.82 -12.20 -34.69
N MET A 316 13.98 -11.33 -35.68
CA MET A 316 14.76 -11.58 -36.90
C MET A 316 16.16 -10.95 -36.87
N HIS A 317 16.43 -10.08 -35.90
CA HIS A 317 17.74 -9.51 -35.59
C HIS A 317 17.87 -9.33 -34.08
N ASN A 318 19.04 -9.60 -33.47
CA ASN A 318 19.25 -9.40 -32.04
C ASN A 318 18.68 -8.05 -31.59
N ALA A 319 17.77 -8.09 -30.62
CA ALA A 319 16.94 -6.97 -30.23
C ALA A 319 17.22 -6.61 -28.76
N TYR A 320 17.67 -5.38 -28.54
CA TYR A 320 17.80 -4.82 -27.19
C TYR A 320 16.46 -4.24 -26.73
N TYR A 321 16.31 -4.13 -25.42
CA TYR A 321 15.20 -3.43 -24.79
C TYR A 321 15.48 -1.92 -24.69
N TYR A 322 14.43 -1.13 -24.88
CA TYR A 322 14.45 0.32 -24.79
C TYR A 322 13.36 0.82 -23.83
N ASP A 323 13.53 2.02 -23.28
CA ASP A 323 12.48 2.73 -22.54
C ASP A 323 11.63 3.57 -23.51
N LYS A 324 10.59 4.25 -22.96
CA LYS A 324 9.71 5.15 -23.73
C LYS A 324 10.42 6.33 -24.40
N ASN A 325 11.64 6.67 -23.95
CA ASN A 325 12.47 7.73 -24.53
C ASN A 325 13.46 7.20 -25.57
N ALA A 326 13.31 5.92 -25.96
CA ALA A 326 14.21 5.19 -26.85
C ALA A 326 15.66 5.09 -26.33
N LYS A 327 15.86 5.14 -25.01
CA LYS A 327 17.15 4.81 -24.37
C LYS A 327 17.19 3.32 -24.07
N ARG A 328 18.36 2.71 -24.30
CA ARG A 328 18.53 1.27 -24.03
C ARG A 328 18.41 0.98 -22.53
N VAL A 329 17.63 -0.03 -22.19
CA VAL A 329 17.41 -0.48 -20.81
C VAL A 329 18.23 -1.74 -20.56
N GLY A 330 19.18 -1.67 -19.63
CA GLY A 330 20.03 -2.79 -19.26
C GLY A 330 20.92 -3.31 -20.39
N THR A 331 21.49 -4.50 -20.19
CA THR A 331 22.37 -5.16 -21.17
C THR A 331 21.68 -6.31 -21.90
N ASP A 332 20.57 -6.81 -21.36
CA ASP A 332 19.79 -7.92 -21.88
C ASP A 332 19.25 -7.66 -23.29
N LYS A 333 19.04 -8.75 -24.02
CA LYS A 333 18.54 -8.75 -25.38
C LYS A 333 17.77 -10.03 -25.66
N VAL A 334 16.79 -9.94 -26.55
CA VAL A 334 16.22 -11.11 -27.18
C VAL A 334 17.10 -11.47 -28.37
N THR A 335 17.69 -12.66 -28.34
CA THR A 335 18.53 -13.15 -29.44
C THR A 335 17.68 -13.52 -30.65
N ARG A 336 18.28 -13.41 -31.83
CA ARG A 336 17.64 -13.78 -33.10
C ARG A 336 17.04 -15.19 -33.02
N TYR A 337 15.86 -15.34 -33.62
CA TYR A 337 15.03 -16.53 -33.76
C TYR A 337 14.28 -16.98 -32.52
N ASN A 338 14.41 -16.24 -31.42
CA ASN A 338 13.52 -16.42 -30.27
C ASN A 338 12.25 -15.61 -30.45
N THR A 339 11.20 -16.08 -29.78
CA THR A 339 9.89 -15.44 -29.74
C THR A 339 9.80 -14.51 -28.53
N VAL A 340 9.11 -13.39 -28.70
CA VAL A 340 8.74 -12.46 -27.64
C VAL A 340 7.26 -12.12 -27.77
N THR A 341 6.58 -11.97 -26.64
CA THR A 341 5.19 -11.50 -26.60
C THR A 341 5.18 -9.98 -26.55
N VAL A 342 4.49 -9.37 -27.49
CA VAL A 342 4.44 -7.91 -27.66
C VAL A 342 3.02 -7.40 -27.82
N ALA A 343 2.82 -6.10 -27.61
CA ALA A 343 1.56 -5.43 -27.88
C ALA A 343 1.13 -5.62 -29.34
N MET A 344 -0.19 -5.57 -29.60
CA MET A 344 -0.75 -5.77 -30.94
C MET A 344 -0.23 -4.76 -31.98
N ASN A 345 0.04 -3.53 -31.54
CA ASN A 345 0.43 -2.41 -32.41
C ASN A 345 1.79 -1.83 -32.00
N THR A 346 2.47 -1.20 -32.96
CA THR A 346 3.71 -0.45 -32.69
C THR A 346 3.43 0.98 -32.26
N THR A 347 4.30 1.54 -31.43
CA THR A 347 4.33 2.96 -31.04
C THR A 347 5.58 3.63 -31.59
N LYS A 348 5.45 4.84 -32.16
CA LYS A 348 6.62 5.66 -32.51
C LYS A 348 7.15 6.36 -31.25
N LEU A 349 8.41 6.11 -30.92
CA LEU A 349 9.07 6.75 -29.78
C LEU A 349 9.69 8.10 -30.20
N ALA A 350 10.29 8.81 -29.25
CA ALA A 350 10.85 10.17 -29.44
C ALA A 350 11.91 10.26 -30.56
N ASN A 351 12.55 9.16 -30.95
CA ASN A 351 13.49 9.11 -32.07
C ASN A 351 12.81 8.90 -33.44
N GLY A 352 11.48 8.89 -33.51
CA GLY A 352 10.70 8.70 -34.73
C GLY A 352 10.64 7.26 -35.24
N VAL A 353 11.27 6.31 -34.54
CA VAL A 353 11.29 4.88 -34.92
C VAL A 353 10.15 4.14 -34.22
N SER A 354 9.56 3.17 -34.91
CA SER A 354 8.48 2.32 -34.39
C SER A 354 9.03 1.19 -33.52
N TYR A 355 8.40 0.98 -32.36
CA TYR A 355 8.73 -0.09 -31.42
C TYR A 355 7.47 -0.85 -31.02
N TYR A 356 7.63 -2.11 -30.70
CA TYR A 356 6.65 -2.89 -29.97
C TYR A 356 6.92 -2.79 -28.47
N GLU A 357 5.88 -2.61 -27.67
CA GLU A 357 5.98 -2.79 -26.21
C GLU A 357 5.95 -4.27 -25.87
N VAL A 358 6.81 -4.69 -24.95
CA VAL A 358 6.91 -6.07 -24.48
C VAL A 358 5.84 -6.31 -23.42
N ILE A 359 5.11 -7.41 -23.57
CA ILE A 359 4.04 -7.82 -22.67
C ILE A 359 4.46 -9.09 -21.95
N GLU A 360 4.45 -9.06 -20.63
CA GLU A 360 4.76 -10.19 -19.76
C GLU A 360 3.62 -10.40 -18.76
N ASN A 361 3.16 -11.64 -18.62
CA ASN A 361 2.03 -11.98 -17.73
C ASN A 361 0.79 -11.10 -17.95
N GLY A 362 0.50 -10.79 -19.22
CA GLY A 362 -0.62 -9.93 -19.61
C GLY A 362 -0.46 -8.45 -19.28
N LYS A 363 0.71 -8.00 -18.83
CA LYS A 363 0.95 -6.60 -18.46
C LYS A 363 2.03 -5.96 -19.33
N ALA A 364 1.81 -4.69 -19.66
CA ALA A 364 2.79 -3.85 -20.31
C ALA A 364 4.01 -3.67 -19.39
N THR A 365 5.20 -3.99 -19.90
CA THR A 365 6.43 -3.95 -19.08
C THR A 365 7.09 -2.58 -19.06
N GLY A 366 6.67 -1.63 -19.93
CA GLY A 366 7.39 -0.39 -20.17
C GLY A 366 8.72 -0.58 -20.93
N LYS A 367 9.02 -1.81 -21.37
CA LYS A 367 10.18 -2.13 -22.23
C LYS A 367 9.74 -2.25 -23.68
N TYR A 368 10.58 -1.75 -24.58
CA TYR A 368 10.27 -1.66 -26.00
C TYR A 368 11.32 -2.38 -26.86
N ILE A 369 10.88 -3.02 -27.94
CA ILE A 369 11.75 -3.64 -28.95
C ILE A 369 11.51 -2.95 -30.29
N ASN A 370 12.59 -2.55 -30.98
CA ASN A 370 12.50 -1.91 -32.29
C ASN A 370 11.81 -2.85 -33.31
N ALA A 371 10.75 -2.36 -33.95
CA ALA A 371 9.94 -3.13 -34.88
C ALA A 371 10.74 -3.62 -36.11
N ASP A 372 11.80 -2.91 -36.51
CA ASP A 372 12.70 -3.34 -37.61
C ASP A 372 13.43 -4.66 -37.30
N ASN A 373 13.63 -4.98 -36.03
CA ASN A 373 14.22 -6.26 -35.64
C ASN A 373 13.22 -7.43 -35.74
N ILE A 374 11.93 -7.14 -35.90
CA ILE A 374 10.83 -8.11 -35.93
C ILE A 374 10.21 -8.17 -37.33
N ASP A 375 9.55 -7.09 -37.74
CA ASP A 375 8.82 -6.99 -39.01
C ASP A 375 9.74 -6.64 -40.18
N GLY A 376 10.87 -5.99 -39.88
CA GLY A 376 11.85 -5.55 -40.87
C GLY A 376 11.45 -4.27 -41.60
N THR A 377 12.41 -3.71 -42.32
CA THR A 377 12.25 -2.53 -43.18
C THR A 377 12.22 -2.95 -44.63
N LYS A 378 11.18 -2.54 -45.35
CA LYS A 378 11.10 -2.67 -46.81
C LYS A 378 12.09 -1.71 -47.49
N ARG A 379 12.94 -2.24 -48.37
CA ARG A 379 13.94 -1.45 -49.11
C ARG A 379 13.93 -1.82 -50.60
N THR A 380 13.92 -0.82 -51.46
CA THR A 380 13.99 -1.00 -52.91
C THR A 380 15.44 -1.05 -53.38
N LEU A 381 15.80 -2.06 -54.18
CA LEU A 381 17.14 -2.21 -54.73
C LEU A 381 17.43 -1.19 -55.85
N LYS A 382 18.59 -0.53 -55.82
CA LYS A 382 19.02 0.44 -56.86
C LYS A 382 19.73 -0.22 -58.05
N HIS A 383 20.30 -1.41 -57.83
CA HIS A 383 20.98 -2.25 -58.79
C HIS A 383 20.63 -3.73 -58.56
N ASN A 384 21.00 -4.59 -59.50
CA ASN A 384 20.83 -6.04 -59.35
C ASN A 384 21.73 -6.56 -58.20
N ALA A 385 21.17 -7.38 -57.32
CA ALA A 385 21.85 -7.88 -56.14
C ALA A 385 21.83 -9.42 -56.06
N TYR A 386 22.92 -10.00 -55.56
CA TYR A 386 22.99 -11.42 -55.22
C TYR A 386 22.64 -11.65 -53.74
N VAL A 387 22.10 -12.83 -53.43
CA VAL A 387 21.87 -13.26 -52.04
C VAL A 387 23.08 -14.04 -51.52
N TYR A 388 23.58 -13.65 -50.36
CA TYR A 388 24.79 -14.19 -49.73
C TYR A 388 24.47 -15.02 -48.48
N LYS A 389 25.28 -16.06 -48.23
CA LYS A 389 25.28 -16.84 -46.99
C LYS A 389 26.43 -16.42 -46.06
N THR A 390 27.55 -16.02 -46.65
CA THR A 390 28.75 -15.51 -45.96
C THR A 390 29.47 -14.49 -46.87
N SER A 391 30.58 -13.91 -46.42
CA SER A 391 31.44 -13.03 -47.24
C SER A 391 31.98 -13.67 -48.51
N LYS A 392 32.09 -15.01 -48.56
CA LYS A 392 32.74 -15.74 -49.67
C LYS A 392 31.76 -16.60 -50.48
N LYS A 393 30.53 -16.80 -50.02
CA LYS A 393 29.58 -17.76 -50.62
C LYS A 393 28.20 -17.16 -50.80
N ARG A 394 27.66 -17.27 -52.01
CA ARG A 394 26.25 -16.98 -52.32
C ARG A 394 25.34 -18.00 -51.65
N ALA A 395 24.18 -17.57 -51.18
CA ALA A 395 23.21 -18.47 -50.56
C ALA A 395 22.54 -19.39 -51.59
N ASN A 396 22.31 -18.85 -52.80
CA ASN A 396 21.71 -19.54 -53.94
C ASN A 396 22.16 -18.84 -55.25
N LYS A 397 21.62 -19.29 -56.39
CA LYS A 397 21.87 -18.67 -57.71
C LYS A 397 20.89 -17.52 -58.04
N VAL A 398 20.04 -17.11 -57.09
CA VAL A 398 19.02 -16.09 -57.32
C VAL A 398 19.65 -14.71 -57.43
N VAL A 399 19.21 -13.94 -58.43
CA VAL A 399 19.55 -12.52 -58.62
C VAL A 399 18.29 -11.71 -58.36
N LEU A 400 18.31 -10.88 -57.33
CA LEU A 400 17.27 -9.90 -57.08
C LEU A 400 17.45 -8.73 -58.05
N LYS A 401 16.41 -8.39 -58.81
CA LYS A 401 16.49 -7.37 -59.86
C LYS A 401 16.35 -5.97 -59.26
N LYS A 402 16.97 -4.98 -59.91
CA LYS A 402 16.75 -3.55 -59.63
C LYS A 402 15.25 -3.24 -59.56
N GLY A 403 14.85 -2.42 -58.59
CA GLY A 403 13.45 -2.05 -58.36
C GLY A 403 12.66 -3.07 -57.51
N THR A 404 13.21 -4.25 -57.23
CA THR A 404 12.57 -5.22 -56.32
C THR A 404 12.61 -4.69 -54.89
N GLU A 405 11.48 -4.75 -54.19
CA GLU A 405 11.40 -4.48 -52.75
C GLU A 405 11.86 -5.71 -51.96
N VAL A 406 12.73 -5.50 -50.99
CA VAL A 406 13.27 -6.55 -50.13
C VAL A 406 13.14 -6.12 -48.68
N THR A 407 12.53 -6.97 -47.86
CA THR A 407 12.47 -6.76 -46.41
C THR A 407 13.81 -7.12 -45.77
N THR A 408 14.44 -6.13 -45.14
CA THR A 408 15.67 -6.26 -44.37
C THR A 408 15.39 -6.18 -42.89
N TYR A 409 16.04 -7.03 -42.08
CA TYR A 409 15.80 -7.07 -40.64
C TYR A 409 16.97 -6.48 -39.85
N GLY A 410 16.69 -5.42 -39.09
CA GLY A 410 17.63 -4.74 -38.21
C GLY A 410 18.83 -4.11 -38.92
N GLY A 411 19.87 -3.84 -38.12
CA GLY A 411 21.11 -3.25 -38.60
C GLY A 411 21.90 -4.15 -39.57
N SER A 412 22.76 -3.53 -40.38
CA SER A 412 23.65 -4.26 -41.28
C SER A 412 24.76 -4.98 -40.52
N TYR A 413 25.11 -6.19 -40.96
CA TYR A 413 26.27 -6.96 -40.51
C TYR A 413 27.52 -6.61 -41.31
N LYS A 414 28.62 -6.30 -40.63
CA LYS A 414 29.94 -6.26 -41.26
C LYS A 414 30.46 -7.69 -41.39
N PHE A 415 30.57 -8.20 -42.61
CA PHE A 415 31.16 -9.51 -42.85
C PHE A 415 32.70 -9.42 -42.85
N LYS A 416 33.37 -10.58 -42.82
CA LYS A 416 34.85 -10.68 -42.80
C LYS A 416 35.55 -9.98 -43.97
N ASN A 417 34.85 -9.72 -45.07
CA ASN A 417 35.38 -8.95 -46.21
C ASN A 417 35.24 -7.42 -46.05
N GLY A 418 34.89 -6.94 -44.85
CA GLY A 418 34.72 -5.51 -44.56
C GLY A 418 33.41 -4.90 -45.05
N LYS A 419 32.69 -5.57 -45.96
CA LYS A 419 31.44 -5.08 -46.55
C LYS A 419 30.25 -5.31 -45.62
N LYS A 420 29.23 -4.45 -45.73
CA LYS A 420 28.01 -4.51 -44.93
C LYS A 420 26.89 -5.24 -45.67
N TYR A 421 26.12 -6.04 -44.93
CA TYR A 421 25.00 -6.82 -45.47
C TYR A 421 23.79 -6.80 -44.53
N TYR A 422 22.59 -6.67 -45.06
CA TYR A 422 21.34 -6.83 -44.29
C TYR A 422 20.88 -8.28 -44.31
N LYS A 423 20.31 -8.78 -43.20
CA LYS A 423 19.56 -10.05 -43.19
C LYS A 423 18.25 -9.86 -43.94
N ILE A 424 17.92 -10.80 -44.82
CA ILE A 424 16.67 -10.80 -45.59
C ILE A 424 15.93 -12.12 -45.40
N GLY A 425 14.61 -12.12 -45.58
CA GLY A 425 13.74 -13.29 -45.39
C GLY A 425 13.44 -13.58 -43.92
N ALA A 426 12.15 -13.81 -43.64
CA ALA A 426 11.58 -14.11 -42.32
C ALA A 426 11.86 -15.56 -41.88
N ASP A 427 13.10 -16.03 -41.99
CA ASP A 427 13.49 -17.40 -41.66
C ASP A 427 14.88 -17.53 -41.03
N THR A 428 15.19 -18.74 -40.57
CA THR A 428 16.49 -19.11 -39.99
C THR A 428 17.60 -19.28 -41.03
N LYS A 429 17.29 -19.13 -42.33
CA LYS A 429 18.28 -19.29 -43.40
C LYS A 429 19.25 -18.11 -43.38
N LYS A 430 20.51 -18.42 -43.68
CA LYS A 430 21.58 -17.43 -43.81
C LYS A 430 21.48 -16.77 -45.18
N THR A 431 20.60 -15.78 -45.29
CA THR A 431 20.30 -15.03 -46.52
C THR A 431 20.51 -13.55 -46.28
N TYR A 432 21.45 -12.96 -47.03
CA TYR A 432 21.88 -11.58 -46.82
C TYR A 432 22.02 -10.84 -48.14
N VAL A 433 21.69 -9.55 -48.16
CA VAL A 433 21.89 -8.67 -49.31
C VAL A 433 22.87 -7.57 -48.95
N ARG A 434 23.79 -7.21 -49.86
CA ARG A 434 24.79 -6.16 -49.60
C ARG A 434 24.09 -4.79 -49.47
N VAL A 435 24.60 -3.91 -48.60
CA VAL A 435 24.04 -2.56 -48.39
C VAL A 435 24.23 -1.66 -49.61
N GLU A 436 25.43 -1.68 -50.20
CA GLU A 436 25.78 -0.91 -51.41
C GLU A 436 25.29 -1.62 -52.67
N ASN A 437 23.98 -1.58 -52.90
CA ASN A 437 23.33 -2.10 -54.11
C ASN A 437 22.25 -1.16 -54.59
#